data_AF-A0A7G9QG00-F1
#
_entry.id   AF-A0A7G9QG00-F1
#
_cell.length_a   1.000
_cell.length_b   1.000
_cell.length_c   1.000
_cell.angle_alpha   90.00
_cell.angle_beta   90.00
_cell.angle_gamma   90.00
#
_symmetry.space_group_name_H-M   'P 1'
#
loop_
_entity.id
_entity.type
_entity.pdbx_description
1 polymer ?
#
loop_
_entity_poly.entity_id
_entity_poly.type
_entity_poly.pdbx_seq_one_letter_code
_entity_poly.pdbx_strand_id
1 'polypeptide(L)'
;MNSILSSLLSLTSLISPCIVFGTCCFFLIKKSSAEATLMTIGSGIGLLITIFYSFLMPLLMAAQHLAYTEVTKYYTIVGIISFIAGLCFAAGLLILVINTVKKNKVIYDQFPKSND
;
A
#
# COMPACT_ATOMS: atom_id res chain seq x y z
N MET A 1 -23.20 23.41 -2.18
CA MET A 1 -22.53 22.13 -2.50
C MET A 1 -22.88 21.17 -1.36
N ASN A 2 -23.78 20.23 -1.63
CA ASN A 2 -24.45 19.45 -0.57
C ASN A 2 -23.41 18.60 0.17
N SER A 3 -23.33 18.72 1.50
CA SER A 3 -22.33 18.06 2.36
C SER A 3 -22.15 16.56 2.06
N ILE A 4 -23.24 15.91 1.63
CA ILE A 4 -23.28 14.50 1.21
C ILE A 4 -22.43 14.22 -0.04
N LEU A 5 -22.46 15.11 -1.04
CA LEU A 5 -21.67 14.98 -2.27
C LEU A 5 -20.17 15.12 -1.97
N SER A 6 -19.80 16.05 -1.08
CA SER A 6 -18.41 16.26 -0.66
C SER A 6 -17.85 15.05 0.11
N SER A 7 -18.67 14.44 0.99
CA SER A 7 -18.30 13.18 1.67
C SER A 7 -18.21 11.99 0.70
N LEU A 8 -19.13 11.88 -0.27
CA LEU A 8 -19.03 10.82 -1.30
C LEU A 8 -17.76 10.97 -2.13
N LEU A 9 -17.36 12.20 -2.44
CA LEU A 9 -16.14 12.48 -3.19
C LEU A 9 -14.88 12.10 -2.41
N SER A 10 -14.84 12.35 -1.09
CA SER A 10 -13.68 11.99 -0.25
C SER A 10 -13.48 10.48 -0.11
N LEU A 11 -14.56 9.69 -0.12
CA LEU A 11 -14.52 8.22 -0.18
C LEU A 11 -13.86 7.68 -1.46
N THR A 12 -13.86 8.45 -2.55
CA THR A 12 -13.18 8.08 -3.80
C THR A 12 -11.67 7.90 -3.60
N SER A 13 -11.07 8.67 -2.67
CA SER A 13 -9.65 8.55 -2.34
C SER A 13 -9.29 7.24 -1.64
N LEU A 14 -10.28 6.53 -1.07
CA LEU A 14 -10.08 5.21 -0.44
C LEU A 14 -10.06 4.06 -1.45
N ILE A 15 -10.59 4.27 -2.65
CA ILE A 15 -10.70 3.22 -3.68
C ILE A 15 -9.30 2.71 -4.06
N SER A 16 -8.35 3.62 -4.28
CA SER A 16 -6.98 3.28 -4.67
C SER A 16 -6.27 2.36 -3.65
N PRO A 17 -6.13 2.72 -2.37
CA PRO A 17 -5.48 1.86 -1.39
C PRO A 17 -6.22 0.55 -1.15
N CYS A 18 -7.56 0.52 -1.26
CA CYS A 18 -8.34 -0.72 -1.18
C CYS A 18 -8.03 -1.69 -2.33
N ILE A 19 -7.89 -1.19 -3.57
CA ILE A 19 -7.52 -2.03 -4.72
C ILE A 19 -6.09 -2.55 -4.56
N VAL A 20 -5.15 -1.69 -4.15
CA VAL A 20 -3.75 -2.10 -3.94
C VAL A 20 -3.64 -3.17 -2.85
N PHE A 21 -4.31 -2.99 -1.72
CA PHE A 21 -4.34 -3.99 -0.67
C PHE A 21 -5.04 -5.28 -1.12
N GLY A 22 -6.18 -5.17 -1.83
CA GLY A 22 -6.92 -6.32 -2.35
C GLY A 22 -6.09 -7.17 -3.32
N THR A 23 -5.33 -6.53 -4.22
CA THR A 23 -4.43 -7.24 -5.14
C THR A 23 -3.26 -7.91 -4.42
N CYS A 24 -2.69 -7.28 -3.38
CA CYS A 24 -1.65 -7.90 -2.55
C CYS A 24 -2.17 -9.10 -1.76
N CYS A 25 -3.34 -8.99 -1.16
CA CYS A 25 -4.00 -10.11 -0.46
C CYS A 25 -4.31 -11.27 -1.40
N PHE A 26 -4.84 -10.98 -2.59
CA PHE A 26 -5.07 -12.01 -3.61
C PHE A 26 -3.77 -12.71 -4.02
N PHE A 27 -2.68 -11.95 -4.20
CA PHE A 27 -1.38 -12.49 -4.53
C PHE A 27 -0.83 -13.40 -3.42
N LEU A 28 -0.97 -12.99 -2.16
CA LEU A 28 -0.55 -13.76 -0.98
C LEU A 28 -1.28 -15.10 -0.87
N ILE A 29 -2.59 -15.12 -1.13
CA ILE A 29 -3.39 -16.36 -1.12
C ILE A 29 -2.92 -17.32 -2.22
N LYS A 30 -2.61 -16.79 -3.41
CA LYS A 30 -2.21 -17.61 -4.56
C LYS A 30 -0.80 -18.16 -4.44
N LYS A 31 0.11 -17.43 -3.76
CA LYS A 31 1.49 -17.83 -3.56
C LYS A 31 2.07 -17.16 -2.31
N SER A 32 2.27 -17.96 -1.26
CA SER A 32 2.97 -17.50 -0.05
C SER A 32 4.48 -17.47 -0.33
N SER A 33 4.97 -16.31 -0.72
CA SER A 33 6.40 -16.00 -0.82
C SER A 33 6.72 -14.77 0.04
N ALA A 34 7.98 -14.66 0.50
CA ALA A 34 8.42 -13.56 1.36
C ALA A 34 8.12 -12.16 0.74
N GLU A 35 8.22 -12.06 -0.58
CA GLU A 35 7.84 -10.87 -1.37
C GLU A 35 6.34 -10.51 -1.21
N ALA A 36 5.44 -11.50 -1.23
CA ALA A 36 3.99 -11.29 -1.06
C ALA A 36 3.66 -10.78 0.35
N THR A 37 4.32 -11.33 1.37
CA THR A 37 4.13 -10.92 2.76
C THR A 37 4.60 -9.47 2.99
N LEU A 38 5.77 -9.09 2.45
CA LEU A 38 6.27 -7.71 2.50
C LEU A 38 5.30 -6.72 1.83
N MET A 39 4.81 -7.04 0.62
CA MET A 39 3.84 -6.20 -0.09
C MET A 39 2.51 -6.08 0.65
N THR A 40 2.04 -7.16 1.28
CA THR A 40 0.77 -7.16 2.02
C THR A 40 0.86 -6.34 3.30
N ILE A 41 1.97 -6.43 4.03
CA ILE A 41 2.21 -5.62 5.23
C ILE A 41 2.33 -4.13 4.84
N GLY A 42 3.12 -3.81 3.82
CA GLY A 42 3.31 -2.42 3.37
C GLY A 42 2.00 -1.78 2.87
N SER A 43 1.22 -2.50 2.05
CA SER A 43 -0.09 -2.01 1.58
C SER A 43 -1.14 -1.96 2.70
N GLY A 44 -1.11 -2.90 3.64
CA GLY A 44 -2.02 -2.91 4.79
C GLY A 44 -1.80 -1.71 5.70
N ILE A 45 -0.54 -1.38 6.00
CA ILE A 45 -0.20 -0.16 6.77
C ILE A 45 -0.61 1.09 5.97
N GLY A 46 -0.35 1.13 4.65
CA GLY A 46 -0.78 2.25 3.80
C GLY A 46 -2.30 2.48 3.80
N LEU A 47 -3.09 1.41 3.79
CA LEU A 47 -4.55 1.47 3.90
C LEU A 47 -4.99 2.00 5.27
N LEU A 48 -4.37 1.50 6.35
CA LEU A 48 -4.67 1.93 7.71
C LEU A 48 -4.37 3.43 7.91
N ILE A 49 -3.27 3.92 7.34
CA ILE A 49 -2.92 5.35 7.35
C ILE A 49 -3.92 6.19 6.56
N THR A 50 -4.41 5.70 5.42
CA THR A 50 -5.44 6.41 4.65
C THR A 50 -6.74 6.52 5.43
N ILE A 51 -7.15 5.46 6.12
CA ILE A 51 -8.31 5.48 7.03
C ILE A 51 -8.07 6.46 8.19
N PHE A 52 -6.86 6.45 8.76
CA PHE A 52 -6.49 7.36 9.84
C PHE A 52 -6.71 8.82 9.44
N TYR A 53 -6.18 9.23 8.28
CA TYR A 53 -6.31 10.60 7.81
C TYR A 53 -7.70 10.97 7.32
N SER A 54 -8.41 10.04 6.68
CA SER A 54 -9.71 10.34 6.05
C SER A 54 -10.88 10.28 7.03
N PHE A 55 -10.77 9.49 8.10
CA PHE A 55 -11.89 9.24 9.02
C PHE A 55 -11.54 9.52 10.48
N LEU A 56 -10.43 8.97 10.98
CA LEU A 56 -10.12 9.07 12.41
C LEU A 56 -9.70 10.48 12.82
N MET A 57 -8.89 11.16 12.01
CA MET A 57 -8.39 12.50 12.32
C MET A 57 -9.49 13.57 12.31
N PRO A 58 -10.40 13.62 11.32
CA PRO A 58 -11.56 14.51 11.36
C PRO A 58 -12.46 14.27 12.57
N LEU A 59 -12.67 13.00 12.95
CA LEU A 59 -13.46 12.64 14.13
C LEU A 59 -12.80 13.14 15.43
N LEU A 60 -11.49 12.95 15.57
CA LEU A 60 -10.73 13.36 16.75
C LEU A 60 -10.69 14.89 16.90
N MET A 61 -10.53 15.62 15.78
CA MET A 61 -10.58 17.08 15.77
C MET A 61 -11.97 17.60 16.14
N ALA A 62 -13.04 16.96 15.65
CA ALA A 62 -14.41 17.31 16.01
C ALA A 62 -14.71 17.07 17.50
N ALA A 63 -14.14 16.02 18.10
CA ALA A 63 -14.41 15.64 19.48
C ALA A 63 -13.60 16.44 20.53
N GLN A 64 -12.36 16.82 20.23
CA GLN A 64 -11.42 17.27 21.27
C GLN A 64 -10.86 18.70 21.08
N HIS A 65 -11.26 19.44 20.04
CA HIS A 65 -10.81 20.82 19.77
C HIS A 65 -9.28 21.00 19.97
N LEU A 66 -8.52 20.00 19.51
CA LEU A 66 -7.10 19.85 19.82
C LEU A 66 -6.28 21.01 19.28
N ALA A 67 -5.34 21.51 20.08
CA ALA A 67 -4.39 22.53 19.67
C ALA A 67 -3.56 22.04 18.47
N TYR A 68 -3.27 22.95 17.53
CA TYR A 68 -2.60 22.66 16.26
C TYR A 68 -1.25 21.94 16.43
N THR A 69 -0.54 22.22 17.51
CA THR A 69 0.75 21.60 17.87
C THR A 69 0.65 20.10 18.14
N GLU A 70 -0.41 19.64 18.80
CA GLU A 70 -0.61 18.21 19.10
C GLU A 70 -0.93 17.43 17.82
N VAL A 71 -1.74 18.05 16.95
CA VAL A 71 -2.10 17.51 15.65
C VAL A 71 -0.85 17.27 14.78
N THR A 72 0.06 18.25 14.69
CA THR A 72 1.29 18.13 13.89
C THR A 72 2.16 16.95 14.33
N LYS A 73 2.29 16.72 15.64
CA LYS A 73 3.08 15.60 16.18
C LYS A 73 2.54 14.23 15.73
N TYR A 74 1.22 14.05 15.70
CA TYR A 74 0.59 12.83 15.19
C TYR A 74 0.85 12.63 13.69
N TYR A 75 0.70 13.70 12.88
CA TYR A 75 1.01 13.64 11.45
C TYR A 75 2.48 13.26 11.19
N THR A 76 3.44 13.78 11.97
CA THR A 76 4.86 13.44 11.82
C THR A 76 5.14 11.96 12.10
N ILE A 77 4.60 11.42 13.20
CA ILE A 77 4.80 10.00 13.56
C ILE A 77 4.19 9.08 12.50
N VAL A 78 2.94 9.38 12.08
CA VAL A 78 2.26 8.62 11.03
C VAL A 78 3.01 8.75 9.70
N GLY A 79 3.61 9.90 9.40
CA GLY A 79 4.45 10.11 8.23
C GLY A 79 5.68 9.20 8.20
N ILE A 80 6.39 9.05 9.33
CA ILE A 80 7.55 8.15 9.42
C ILE A 80 7.13 6.69 9.21
N ILE A 81 6.02 6.27 9.83
CA ILE A 81 5.48 4.92 9.65
C ILE A 81 5.06 4.69 8.19
N SER A 82 4.44 5.68 7.56
CA SER A 82 4.05 5.64 6.15
C SER A 82 5.25 5.45 5.24
N PHE A 83 6.34 6.18 5.51
CA PHE A 83 7.57 6.07 4.74
C PHE A 83 8.18 4.66 4.83
N ILE A 84 8.28 4.10 6.04
CA ILE A 84 8.81 2.74 6.26
C ILE A 84 7.91 1.69 5.59
N ALA A 85 6.58 1.84 5.71
CA ALA A 85 5.63 0.96 5.04
C ALA A 85 5.73 1.03 3.51
N GLY A 86 5.94 2.23 2.96
CA GLY A 86 6.15 2.46 1.53
C GLY A 86 7.42 1.78 1.04
N LEU A 87 8.52 1.87 1.79
CA LEU A 87 9.77 1.15 1.48
C LEU A 87 9.58 -0.37 1.52
N CYS A 88 8.86 -0.88 2.52
CA CYS A 88 8.52 -2.29 2.64
C CYS A 88 7.72 -2.80 1.43
N PHE A 89 6.70 -2.06 1.03
CA PHE A 89 5.91 -2.36 -0.17
C PHE A 89 6.76 -2.35 -1.44
N ALA A 90 7.57 -1.31 -1.63
CA ALA A 90 8.43 -1.16 -2.81
C ALA A 90 9.49 -2.27 -2.90
N ALA A 91 10.11 -2.64 -1.77
CA ALA A 91 11.09 -3.73 -1.71
C ALA A 91 10.45 -5.08 -2.08
N GLY A 92 9.27 -5.39 -1.53
CA GLY A 92 8.53 -6.60 -1.89
C GLY A 92 8.16 -6.65 -3.37
N LEU A 93 7.72 -5.52 -3.93
CA LEU A 93 7.36 -5.41 -5.35
C LEU A 93 8.59 -5.58 -6.26
N LEU A 94 9.72 -4.99 -5.89
CA LEU A 94 10.97 -5.09 -6.65
C LEU A 94 11.49 -6.54 -6.68
N ILE A 95 11.45 -7.24 -5.54
CA ILE A 95 11.83 -8.67 -5.48
C ILE A 95 10.93 -9.50 -6.39
N LEU A 96 9.62 -9.24 -6.37
CA LEU A 96 8.66 -9.93 -7.23
C LEU A 96 8.97 -9.73 -8.73
N VAL A 97 9.28 -8.50 -9.14
CA VAL A 97 9.64 -8.18 -10.53
C VAL A 97 10.91 -8.90 -10.95
N ILE A 98 11.96 -8.84 -10.13
CA ILE A 98 13.24 -9.52 -10.41
C ILE A 98 13.04 -11.02 -10.55
N ASN A 99 12.29 -11.64 -9.63
CA ASN A 99 12.00 -13.07 -9.66
C ASN A 99 11.18 -13.46 -10.90
N THR A 100 10.23 -12.62 -11.31
CA THR A 100 9.41 -12.86 -12.51
C THR A 100 10.25 -12.78 -13.79
N VAL A 101 11.11 -11.76 -13.91
CA VAL A 101 12.02 -11.61 -15.06
C VAL A 101 13.02 -12.77 -15.14
N LYS A 102 13.60 -13.17 -14.01
CA LYS A 102 14.56 -14.28 -13.95
C LYS A 102 13.90 -15.62 -14.32
N LYS A 103 12.69 -15.89 -13.84
CA LYS A 103 11.94 -17.10 -14.19
C LYS A 103 11.57 -17.16 -15.66
N ASN A 104 11.16 -16.05 -16.27
CA ASN A 104 10.85 -16.00 -17.69
C ASN A 104 12.10 -16.22 -18.57
N LYS A 105 13.28 -15.70 -18.19
CA LYS A 105 14.52 -15.98 -18.92
C LYS A 105 14.87 -17.47 -19.00
N VAL A 106 14.63 -18.23 -17.94
CA VAL A 106 14.91 -19.68 -17.93
C VAL A 106 14.04 -20.45 -18.93
N ILE A 107 12.81 -20.00 -19.19
CA ILE A 107 11.92 -20.64 -20.17
C ILE A 107 12.39 -20.40 -21.62
N TYR A 108 13.00 -19.25 -21.91
CA TYR A 108 13.55 -18.95 -23.24
C TYR A 108 14.86 -19.69 -23.55
N ASP A 109 15.65 -20.07 -22.54
CA ASP A 109 16.90 -20.84 -22.71
C ASP A 109 16.66 -22.37 -22.82
N GLN A 110 15.41 -22.84 -22.86
CA GLN A 110 15.11 -24.27 -23.00
C GLN A 110 15.21 -24.81 -24.44
N PHE A 111 15.38 -23.95 -25.44
CA PHE A 111 15.73 -24.40 -26.78
C PHE A 111 17.24 -24.40 -26.94
N PRO A 112 17.89 -25.55 -27.21
CA PRO A 112 19.32 -25.58 -27.47
C PRO A 112 19.61 -24.63 -28.63
N LYS A 113 20.60 -23.74 -28.46
CA LYS A 113 21.14 -22.97 -29.57
C LYS A 113 21.59 -23.96 -30.64
N SER A 114 21.06 -23.84 -31.85
CA SER A 114 21.55 -24.62 -32.98
C SER A 114 23.00 -24.21 -33.22
N ASN A 115 23.88 -25.19 -33.14
CA ASN A 115 25.29 -25.03 -33.46
C ASN A 115 25.40 -25.23 -34.99
N ASP A 116 25.03 -24.20 -35.75
CA ASP A 116 25.39 -24.10 -37.17
C ASP A 116 26.72 -23.34 -37.32
#